data_AF-A0A521YHQ9-F1
#
_entry.id   AF-A0A521YHQ9-F1
#
_cell.length_a   1.000
_cell.length_b   1.000
_cell.length_c   1.000
_cell.angle_alpha   90.00
_cell.angle_beta   90.00
_cell.angle_gamma   90.00
#
_symmetry.space_group_name_H-M   'P 1'
#
loop_
_entity.id
_entity.type
_entity.pdbx_description
1 polymer ?
#
loop_
_entity_poly.entity_id
_entity_poly.type
_entity_poly.pdbx_seq_one_letter_code
_entity_poly.pdbx_strand_id
1 'polypeptide(L)'
;MFEQLDFAQHVEEVFKAIRSARTTRQVIIEAWLLVDHVVTYFLRDGLQIPERIDDALSLVPWSFENKLKLLKVLIKEEGGKLPNQKSYLAFELHPEFHSQLIQGDPDLYERLATAAQDFESSRCPDKSLALMRNSFAHTRFVPECWFERATRLDAQWFENCRRLNKARNTAAHHFRLNDRNLLAMFRVTTRAALKTALIKAIKLIVFEEPKSGG
;
A
#
# COMPACT_ATOMS: atom_id res chain seq x y z
N MET A 1 17.83 1.45 -5.10
CA MET A 1 17.67 1.14 -6.52
C MET A 1 16.16 1.16 -6.86
N PHE A 2 15.39 2.21 -6.52
CA PHE A 2 15.31 3.51 -7.21
C PHE A 2 16.64 4.13 -7.60
N GLU A 3 17.00 3.93 -8.85
CA GLU A 3 17.97 4.73 -9.60
C GLU A 3 17.16 5.11 -10.86
N GLN A 4 16.73 6.33 -11.18
CA GLN A 4 17.16 7.67 -10.81
C GLN A 4 16.00 8.69 -11.02
N LEU A 5 14.88 8.51 -10.32
CA LEU A 5 13.88 9.56 -10.07
C LEU A 5 13.24 9.22 -8.72
N ASP A 6 13.44 10.08 -7.72
CA ASP A 6 12.77 9.96 -6.42
C ASP A 6 11.27 9.79 -6.69
N PHE A 7 10.63 8.75 -6.15
CA PHE A 7 9.20 8.50 -6.39
C PHE A 7 8.35 9.74 -6.08
N ALA A 8 8.74 10.52 -5.06
CA ALA A 8 8.13 11.80 -4.76
C ALA A 8 8.34 12.83 -5.88
N GLN A 9 9.55 12.89 -6.45
CA GLN A 9 9.86 13.71 -7.62
C GLN A 9 9.02 13.30 -8.83
N HIS A 10 8.87 12.00 -9.09
CA HIS A 10 8.04 11.51 -10.20
C HIS A 10 6.57 11.91 -10.02
N VAL A 11 6.02 11.77 -8.81
CA VAL A 11 4.65 12.21 -8.50
C VAL A 11 4.51 13.73 -8.70
N GLU A 12 5.49 14.53 -8.29
CA GLU A 12 5.48 15.98 -8.51
C GLU A 12 5.60 16.37 -9.98
N GLU A 13 6.36 15.62 -10.78
CA GLU A 13 6.44 15.80 -12.24
C GLU A 13 5.09 15.54 -12.90
N VAL A 14 4.38 14.47 -12.50
CA VAL A 14 3.02 14.22 -12.97
C VAL A 14 2.07 15.32 -12.52
N PHE A 15 2.18 15.83 -11.28
CA PHE A 15 1.38 16.98 -10.85
C PHE A 15 1.66 18.23 -11.68
N LYS A 16 2.92 18.49 -12.05
CA LYS A 16 3.26 19.58 -13.00
C LYS A 16 2.63 19.33 -14.37
N ALA A 17 2.64 18.09 -14.88
CA ALA A 17 1.99 17.71 -16.13
C ALA A 17 0.47 17.93 -16.09
N ILE A 18 -0.20 17.50 -15.01
CA ILE A 18 -1.65 17.74 -14.80
C ILE A 18 -1.95 19.25 -14.75
N ARG A 19 -1.14 20.02 -14.04
CA ARG A 19 -1.30 21.49 -13.93
C ARG A 19 -1.14 22.17 -15.27
N SER A 20 -0.16 21.78 -16.10
CA SER A 20 0.12 22.37 -17.40
C SER A 20 -0.78 21.83 -18.53
N ALA A 21 -1.47 20.71 -18.31
CA ALA A 21 -2.27 20.03 -19.33
C ALA A 21 -3.30 20.95 -20.01
N ARG A 22 -3.30 20.92 -21.35
CA ARG A 22 -4.15 21.78 -22.18
C ARG A 22 -5.50 21.17 -22.52
N THR A 23 -5.72 19.90 -22.19
CA THR A 23 -6.97 19.19 -22.49
C THR A 23 -7.42 18.36 -21.29
N THR A 24 -8.73 18.17 -21.16
CA THR A 24 -9.32 17.31 -20.11
C THR A 24 -8.89 15.86 -20.29
N ARG A 25 -8.74 15.41 -21.55
CA ARG A 25 -8.18 14.10 -21.89
C ARG A 25 -6.78 13.92 -21.30
N GLN A 26 -5.87 14.88 -21.53
CA GLN A 26 -4.51 14.81 -21.00
C GLN A 26 -4.53 14.73 -19.46
N VAL A 27 -5.30 15.60 -18.80
CA VAL A 27 -5.45 15.57 -17.34
C VAL A 27 -5.84 14.17 -16.81
N ILE A 28 -6.78 13.50 -17.46
CA ILE A 28 -7.23 12.16 -17.06
C ILE A 28 -6.18 11.09 -17.32
N ILE A 29 -5.51 11.14 -18.48
CA ILE A 29 -4.51 10.14 -18.85
C ILE A 29 -3.34 10.21 -17.87
N GLU A 30 -2.81 11.40 -17.60
CA GLU A 30 -1.70 11.58 -16.64
C GLU A 30 -2.09 11.09 -15.24
N ALA A 31 -3.29 11.47 -14.77
CA ALA A 31 -3.79 11.03 -13.47
C ALA A 31 -3.97 9.51 -13.41
N TRP A 32 -4.52 8.90 -14.46
CA TRP A 32 -4.76 7.45 -14.51
C TRP A 32 -3.45 6.67 -14.56
N LEU A 33 -2.47 7.10 -15.36
CA LEU A 33 -1.16 6.44 -15.45
C LEU A 33 -0.45 6.41 -14.10
N LEU A 34 -0.46 7.53 -13.37
CA LEU A 34 0.13 7.58 -12.05
C LEU A 34 -0.59 6.67 -11.06
N VAL A 35 -1.92 6.69 -11.03
CA VAL A 35 -2.69 5.81 -10.12
C VAL A 35 -2.48 4.33 -10.47
N ASP A 36 -2.46 3.97 -11.76
CA ASP A 36 -2.19 2.59 -12.19
C ASP A 36 -0.79 2.14 -11.75
N HIS A 37 0.22 2.99 -11.94
CA HIS A 37 1.58 2.74 -11.50
C HIS A 37 1.67 2.56 -9.98
N VAL A 38 1.05 3.46 -9.21
CA VAL A 38 1.01 3.40 -7.74
C VAL A 38 0.35 2.11 -7.25
N VAL A 39 -0.78 1.72 -7.86
CA VAL A 39 -1.47 0.47 -7.50
C VAL A 39 -0.62 -0.76 -7.82
N THR A 40 0.02 -0.79 -8.99
CA THR A 40 0.98 -1.86 -9.33
C THR A 40 2.11 -1.92 -8.32
N TYR A 41 2.74 -0.77 -8.02
CA TYR A 41 3.81 -0.69 -7.04
C TYR A 41 3.36 -1.21 -5.67
N PHE A 42 2.19 -0.76 -5.19
CA PHE A 42 1.65 -1.17 -3.91
C PHE A 42 1.37 -2.67 -3.85
N LEU A 43 0.87 -3.27 -4.94
CA LEU A 43 0.69 -4.73 -5.03
C LEU A 43 2.02 -5.48 -5.01
N ARG A 44 3.03 -5.01 -5.76
CA ARG A 44 4.38 -5.61 -5.77
C ARG A 44 5.02 -5.56 -4.39
N ASP A 45 4.90 -4.42 -3.70
CA ASP A 45 5.39 -4.22 -2.32
C ASP A 45 4.73 -5.21 -1.34
N GLY A 46 3.40 -5.34 -1.40
CA GLY A 46 2.67 -6.28 -0.55
C GLY A 46 2.99 -7.74 -0.83
N LEU A 47 3.15 -8.10 -2.10
CA LEU A 47 3.47 -9.47 -2.55
C LEU A 47 4.97 -9.79 -2.48
N GLN A 48 5.81 -8.82 -2.13
CA GLN A 48 7.27 -8.90 -2.15
C GLN A 48 7.84 -9.38 -3.50
N ILE A 49 7.22 -8.94 -4.60
CA ILE A 49 7.65 -9.28 -5.96
C ILE A 49 8.64 -8.22 -6.44
N PRO A 50 9.91 -8.58 -6.74
CA PRO A 50 10.85 -7.65 -7.32
C PRO A 50 10.37 -7.18 -8.70
N GLU A 51 10.52 -5.89 -9.01
CA GLU A 51 10.09 -5.27 -10.29
C GLU A 51 10.59 -6.05 -11.52
N ARG A 52 11.88 -6.38 -11.56
CA ARG A 52 12.48 -7.18 -12.65
C ARG A 52 11.80 -8.54 -12.89
N ILE A 53 11.22 -9.13 -11.85
CA ILE A 53 10.54 -10.42 -11.95
C ILE A 53 9.11 -10.22 -12.46
N ASP A 54 8.43 -9.19 -11.98
CA ASP A 54 7.10 -8.82 -12.47
C ASP A 54 7.15 -8.45 -13.95
N ASP A 55 8.15 -7.68 -14.39
CA ASP A 55 8.32 -7.29 -15.79
C ASP A 55 8.56 -8.51 -16.70
N ALA A 56 9.30 -9.51 -16.22
CA ALA A 56 9.61 -10.71 -16.99
C ALA A 56 8.45 -11.72 -17.04
N LEU A 57 7.69 -11.85 -15.95
CA LEU A 57 6.70 -12.92 -15.77
C LEU A 57 5.25 -12.44 -15.72
N SER A 58 5.01 -11.12 -15.70
CA SER A 58 3.68 -10.52 -15.60
C SER A 58 2.86 -11.07 -14.44
N LEU A 59 3.43 -11.05 -13.22
CA LEU A 59 2.83 -11.68 -12.05
C LEU A 59 1.65 -10.86 -11.51
N VAL A 60 1.74 -9.53 -11.54
CA VAL A 60 0.65 -8.64 -11.19
C VAL A 60 -0.35 -8.55 -12.36
N PRO A 61 -1.68 -8.53 -12.11
CA PRO A 61 -2.65 -8.43 -13.18
C PRO A 61 -2.46 -7.18 -14.05
N TRP A 62 -2.54 -7.34 -15.37
CA TRP A 62 -2.44 -6.22 -16.32
C TRP A 62 -3.62 -5.25 -16.24
N SER A 63 -4.84 -5.77 -16.07
CA SER A 63 -6.04 -4.93 -16.00
C SER A 63 -6.13 -4.18 -14.67
N PHE A 64 -6.31 -2.86 -14.74
CA PHE A 64 -6.52 -2.01 -13.55
C PHE A 64 -7.65 -2.52 -12.65
N GLU A 65 -8.75 -3.01 -13.23
CA GLU A 65 -9.85 -3.58 -12.44
C GLU A 65 -9.46 -4.85 -11.71
N ASN A 66 -8.65 -5.71 -12.36
CA ASN A 66 -8.14 -6.92 -11.72
C ASN A 66 -7.11 -6.58 -10.62
N LYS A 67 -6.29 -5.55 -10.80
CA LYS A 67 -5.40 -5.03 -9.74
C LYS A 67 -6.21 -4.58 -8.53
N LEU A 68 -7.25 -3.78 -8.72
CA LEU A 68 -8.14 -3.34 -7.62
C LEU A 68 -8.86 -4.51 -6.94
N LYS A 69 -9.30 -5.51 -7.72
CA LYS A 69 -9.93 -6.72 -7.18
C LYS A 69 -8.95 -7.53 -6.35
N LEU A 70 -7.73 -7.74 -6.84
CA LEU A 70 -6.67 -8.43 -6.12
C LEU A 70 -6.34 -7.71 -4.81
N LEU A 71 -6.20 -6.38 -4.84
CA LEU A 71 -5.94 -5.58 -3.65
C LEU A 71 -7.03 -5.77 -2.59
N LYS A 72 -8.30 -5.75 -2.97
CA LYS A 72 -9.43 -6.02 -2.06
C LYS A 72 -9.41 -7.42 -1.47
N VAL A 73 -9.10 -8.42 -2.30
CA VAL A 73 -8.99 -9.81 -1.86
C VAL A 73 -7.85 -9.94 -0.85
N LEU A 74 -6.66 -9.40 -1.16
CA LEU A 74 -5.52 -9.41 -0.24
C LEU A 74 -5.87 -8.77 1.10
N ILE A 75 -6.44 -7.56 1.12
CA ILE A 75 -6.83 -6.89 2.38
C ILE A 75 -7.80 -7.76 3.18
N LYS A 76 -8.79 -8.37 2.52
CA LYS A 76 -9.79 -9.22 3.19
C LYS A 76 -9.17 -10.50 3.75
N GLU A 77 -8.41 -11.23 2.95
CA GLU A 77 -7.81 -12.50 3.36
C GLU A 77 -6.76 -12.30 4.46
N GLU A 78 -5.95 -11.24 4.38
CA GLU A 78 -4.94 -10.92 5.40
C GLU A 78 -5.55 -10.36 6.69
N GLY A 79 -6.73 -9.72 6.62
CA GLY A 79 -7.45 -9.21 7.79
C GLY A 79 -7.96 -10.30 8.74
N GLY A 80 -8.17 -11.52 8.26
CA GLY A 80 -8.53 -12.67 9.09
C GLY A 80 -7.34 -13.39 9.73
N LYS A 81 -6.10 -12.98 9.40
CA LYS A 81 -4.88 -13.66 9.84
C LYS A 81 -4.22 -12.92 11.00
N LEU A 82 -3.43 -13.65 11.78
CA LEU A 82 -2.59 -13.11 12.83
C LEU A 82 -1.47 -12.25 12.22
N PRO A 83 -1.04 -11.16 12.89
CA PRO A 83 0.12 -10.39 12.47
C PRO A 83 1.34 -11.29 12.22
N ASN A 84 2.15 -10.92 11.25
CA ASN A 84 3.41 -11.55 10.93
C ASN A 84 4.33 -11.40 12.16
N GLN A 85 4.36 -12.41 13.01
CA GLN A 85 5.27 -12.42 14.15
C GLN A 85 6.68 -12.60 13.57
N LYS A 86 7.55 -11.61 13.78
CA LYS A 86 8.99 -11.82 13.64
C LYS A 86 9.35 -12.86 14.70
N SER A 87 9.47 -14.12 14.29
CA SER A 87 9.99 -15.22 15.11
C SER A 87 9.27 -15.47 16.44
N TYR A 88 8.51 -16.56 16.55
CA TYR A 88 8.08 -17.13 17.84
C TYR A 88 9.26 -17.61 18.74
N LEU A 89 10.51 -17.45 18.30
CA LEU A 89 11.69 -17.95 19.00
C LEU A 89 12.41 -16.90 19.84
N ALA A 90 11.95 -15.64 19.87
CA ALA A 90 12.55 -14.63 20.75
C ALA A 90 11.54 -13.54 21.12
N PHE A 91 11.43 -13.28 22.42
CA PHE A 91 10.79 -12.08 22.94
C PHE A 91 11.68 -10.87 22.59
N GLU A 92 11.58 -10.34 21.38
CA GLU A 92 12.40 -9.20 20.94
C GLU A 92 11.87 -7.89 21.54
N LEU A 93 12.50 -7.43 22.62
CA LEU A 93 12.28 -6.09 23.16
C LEU A 93 13.09 -5.05 22.38
N HIS A 94 12.60 -3.80 22.34
CA HIS A 94 13.33 -2.69 21.74
C HIS A 94 14.71 -2.51 22.42
N PRO A 95 15.82 -2.26 21.70
CA PRO A 95 17.17 -2.18 22.28
C PRO A 95 17.31 -1.12 23.38
N GLU A 96 16.62 0.02 23.24
CA GLU A 96 16.61 1.08 24.26
C GLU A 96 15.90 0.65 25.53
N PHE A 97 14.80 -0.11 25.39
CA PHE A 97 14.08 -0.68 26.53
C PHE A 97 14.91 -1.73 27.25
N HIS A 98 15.65 -2.55 26.49
CA HIS A 98 16.65 -3.48 27.02
C HIS A 98 17.71 -2.74 27.85
N SER A 99 18.31 -1.69 27.27
CA SER A 99 19.34 -0.91 27.95
C SER A 99 18.83 -0.24 29.23
N GLN A 100 17.60 0.28 29.20
CA GLN A 100 16.98 0.91 30.36
C GLN A 100 16.65 -0.09 31.47
N LEU A 101 16.16 -1.28 31.12
CA LEU A 101 15.89 -2.35 32.09
C LEU A 101 17.18 -2.84 32.76
N ILE A 102 18.23 -3.10 31.99
CA ILE A 102 19.52 -3.57 32.52
C ILE A 102 20.14 -2.55 33.49
N GLN A 103 19.98 -1.24 33.20
CA GLN A 103 20.59 -0.18 34.00
C GLN A 103 19.71 0.28 35.17
N GLY A 104 18.38 0.25 35.02
CA GLY A 104 17.43 0.82 35.97
C GLY A 104 16.81 -0.19 36.93
N ASP A 105 16.62 -1.44 36.52
CA ASP A 105 16.02 -2.50 37.34
C ASP A 105 16.51 -3.90 36.88
N PRO A 106 17.71 -4.31 37.30
CA PRO A 106 18.30 -5.60 36.91
C PRO A 106 17.46 -6.81 37.34
N ASP A 107 16.77 -6.73 38.48
CA ASP A 107 15.94 -7.80 39.00
C ASP A 107 14.70 -8.03 38.11
N LEU A 108 14.09 -6.94 37.63
CA LEU A 108 13.01 -7.02 36.65
C LEU A 108 13.51 -7.59 35.31
N TYR A 109 14.72 -7.22 34.88
CA TYR A 109 15.34 -7.78 33.69
C TYR A 109 15.55 -9.30 33.81
N GLU A 110 16.08 -9.80 34.92
CA GLU A 110 16.26 -11.24 35.15
C GLU A 110 14.94 -12.01 35.16
N ARG A 111 13.91 -11.43 35.79
CA ARG A 111 12.55 -12.02 35.78
C ARG A 111 11.95 -12.08 34.38
N LEU A 112 12.19 -11.05 33.57
CA LEU A 112 11.74 -10.99 32.19
C LEU A 112 12.48 -11.99 31.31
N ALA A 113 13.80 -12.10 31.48
CA ALA A 113 14.63 -13.08 30.79
C ALA A 113 14.22 -14.53 31.14
N THR A 114 13.95 -14.79 32.43
CA THR A 114 13.47 -16.09 32.90
C THR A 114 12.08 -16.39 32.34
N ALA A 115 11.16 -15.44 32.35
CA ALA A 115 9.83 -15.62 31.76
C ALA A 115 9.87 -15.85 30.24
N ALA A 116 10.79 -15.18 29.53
CA ALA A 116 11.02 -15.41 28.11
C ALA A 116 11.58 -16.82 27.85
N GLN A 117 12.57 -17.25 28.64
CA GLN A 117 13.14 -18.58 28.58
C GLN A 117 12.11 -19.67 28.92
N ASP A 118 11.26 -19.46 29.91
CA ASP A 118 10.18 -20.36 30.29
C ASP A 118 9.10 -20.43 29.20
N PHE A 119 8.78 -19.30 28.57
CA PHE A 119 7.88 -19.26 27.43
C PHE A 119 8.44 -20.04 26.23
N GLU A 120 9.72 -19.85 25.91
CA GLU A 120 10.42 -20.61 24.87
C GLU A 120 10.45 -22.10 25.22
N SER A 121 10.78 -22.45 26.45
CA SER A 121 10.91 -23.84 26.90
C SER A 121 9.57 -24.58 27.01
N SER A 122 8.49 -23.88 27.37
CA SER A 122 7.14 -24.46 27.50
C SER A 122 6.39 -24.57 26.17
N ARG A 123 6.78 -23.79 25.15
CA ARG A 123 6.14 -23.78 23.82
C ARG A 123 6.98 -24.32 22.68
N CYS A 124 8.24 -24.72 22.89
CA CYS A 124 9.00 -25.44 21.87
C CYS A 124 8.67 -26.94 21.96
N PRO A 125 7.81 -27.51 21.09
CA PRO A 125 7.81 -28.95 20.95
C PRO A 125 9.16 -29.31 20.30
N ASP A 126 9.77 -30.40 20.72
CA ASP A 126 11.00 -31.01 20.20
C ASP A 126 11.92 -30.13 19.33
N LYS A 127 13.19 -29.97 19.73
CA LYS A 127 14.25 -29.25 18.98
C LYS A 127 14.49 -29.76 17.53
N SER A 128 13.73 -30.76 17.06
CA SER A 128 13.65 -31.26 15.69
C SER A 128 12.53 -30.61 14.85
N LEU A 129 11.63 -29.81 15.44
CA LEU A 129 10.67 -29.02 14.69
C LEU A 129 11.41 -27.86 14.04
N ALA A 130 11.78 -28.12 12.78
CA ALA A 130 12.10 -27.13 11.78
C ALA A 130 11.31 -25.85 12.06
N LEU A 131 12.01 -24.70 12.12
CA LEU A 131 11.45 -23.36 12.03
C LEU A 131 10.04 -23.47 11.45
N MET A 132 9.00 -23.41 12.28
CA MET A 132 7.64 -23.37 11.78
C MET A 132 7.55 -22.01 11.11
N ARG A 133 8.02 -21.95 9.85
CA ARG A 133 7.78 -20.88 8.91
C ARG A 133 6.31 -20.59 9.08
N ASN A 134 6.02 -19.39 9.57
CA ASN A 134 4.71 -18.76 9.61
C ASN A 134 3.74 -19.54 8.72
N SER A 135 2.90 -20.38 9.35
CA SER A 135 1.94 -21.16 8.58
C SER A 135 1.13 -20.15 7.79
N PHE A 136 1.33 -20.09 6.48
CA PHE A 136 0.70 -19.07 5.61
C PHE A 136 -0.83 -19.07 5.72
N ALA A 137 -1.40 -20.15 6.28
CA ALA A 137 -2.81 -20.29 6.62
C ALA A 137 -3.25 -19.45 7.83
N HIS A 138 -2.36 -19.17 8.79
CA HIS A 138 -2.72 -18.55 10.08
C HIS A 138 -2.09 -17.17 10.30
N THR A 139 -0.93 -16.92 9.70
CA THR A 139 -0.20 -15.65 9.81
C THR A 139 -0.22 -14.89 8.50
N ARG A 140 -0.23 -13.57 8.57
CA ARG A 140 -0.18 -12.70 7.40
C ARG A 140 1.07 -12.99 6.57
N PHE A 141 0.89 -13.07 5.26
CA PHE A 141 1.97 -13.22 4.29
C PHE A 141 2.60 -11.86 3.96
N VAL A 142 1.79 -10.81 3.91
CA VAL A 142 2.23 -9.46 3.55
C VAL A 142 3.02 -8.80 4.70
N PRO A 143 3.86 -7.79 4.43
CA PRO A 143 4.48 -6.97 5.47
C PRO A 143 3.43 -6.26 6.33
N GLU A 144 3.63 -6.18 7.65
CA GLU A 144 2.67 -5.48 8.54
C GLU A 144 2.52 -4.01 8.19
N CYS A 145 3.63 -3.30 7.90
CA CYS A 145 3.57 -1.90 7.47
C CYS A 145 2.84 -1.71 6.13
N TRP A 146 2.78 -2.74 5.28
CA TRP A 146 1.95 -2.73 4.09
C TRP A 146 0.47 -2.90 4.47
N PHE A 147 0.16 -3.87 5.33
CA PHE A 147 -1.21 -4.14 5.75
C PHE A 147 -1.83 -2.96 6.52
N GLU A 148 -1.07 -2.30 7.39
CA GLU A 148 -1.49 -1.08 8.09
C GLU A 148 -1.84 0.06 7.13
N ARG A 149 -1.11 0.21 6.01
CA ARG A 149 -1.44 1.17 4.95
C ARG A 149 -2.65 0.69 4.14
N ALA A 150 -2.71 -0.59 3.81
CA ALA A 150 -3.75 -1.16 2.98
C ALA A 150 -5.14 -1.12 3.65
N THR A 151 -5.20 -1.27 4.98
CA THR A 151 -6.46 -1.20 5.76
C THR A 151 -7.06 0.19 5.84
N ARG A 152 -6.29 1.24 5.55
CA ARG A 152 -6.78 2.62 5.48
C ARG A 152 -7.47 2.93 4.14
N LEU A 153 -7.34 2.05 3.14
CA LEU A 153 -8.01 2.17 1.85
C LEU A 153 -9.50 1.87 1.97
N ASP A 154 -10.32 2.92 2.09
CA ASP A 154 -11.76 2.80 2.27
C ASP A 154 -12.54 2.57 0.96
N ALA A 155 -13.85 2.38 1.08
CA ALA A 155 -14.73 2.18 -0.08
C ALA A 155 -14.71 3.37 -1.05
N GLN A 156 -14.50 4.59 -0.54
CA GLN A 156 -14.47 5.81 -1.35
C GLN A 156 -13.19 5.88 -2.19
N TRP A 157 -12.05 5.44 -1.65
CA TRP A 157 -10.79 5.31 -2.38
C TRP A 157 -10.95 4.39 -3.60
N PHE A 158 -11.55 3.21 -3.41
CA PHE A 158 -11.78 2.27 -4.51
C PHE A 158 -12.76 2.82 -5.55
N GLU A 159 -13.78 3.53 -5.11
CA GLU A 159 -14.75 4.15 -6.02
C GLU A 159 -14.13 5.28 -6.85
N ASN A 160 -13.26 6.08 -6.26
CA ASN A 160 -12.50 7.10 -6.99
C ASN A 160 -11.59 6.48 -8.05
N CYS A 161 -10.92 5.37 -7.73
CA CYS A 161 -10.10 4.62 -8.69
C CYS A 161 -10.93 4.11 -9.87
N ARG A 162 -12.09 3.48 -9.62
CA ARG A 162 -12.99 3.01 -10.69
C ARG A 162 -13.52 4.15 -11.55
N ARG A 163 -13.89 5.27 -10.92
CA ARG A 163 -14.33 6.48 -11.63
C ARG A 163 -13.24 7.00 -12.56
N LEU A 164 -11.99 7.03 -12.11
CA LEU A 164 -10.85 7.42 -12.93
C LEU A 164 -10.61 6.45 -14.09
N ASN A 165 -10.73 5.13 -13.86
CA ASN A 165 -10.63 4.14 -14.94
C ASN A 165 -11.75 4.31 -15.99
N LYS A 166 -12.99 4.55 -15.55
CA LYS A 166 -14.11 4.85 -16.44
C LYS A 166 -13.85 6.11 -17.26
N ALA A 167 -13.37 7.17 -16.59
CA ALA A 167 -13.00 8.43 -17.25
C ALA A 167 -11.87 8.21 -18.27
N ARG A 168 -10.86 7.40 -17.97
CA ARG A 168 -9.80 7.01 -18.91
C ARG A 168 -10.36 6.28 -20.13
N ASN A 169 -11.25 5.32 -19.93
CA ASN A 169 -11.85 4.58 -21.05
C ASN A 169 -12.66 5.52 -21.95
N THR A 170 -13.45 6.42 -21.36
CA THR A 170 -14.14 7.48 -22.13
C THR A 170 -13.13 8.39 -22.84
N ALA A 171 -12.04 8.76 -22.16
CA ALA A 171 -10.99 9.63 -22.70
C ALA A 171 -10.26 9.01 -23.91
N ALA A 172 -10.05 7.70 -23.89
CA ALA A 172 -9.32 6.93 -24.89
C ALA A 172 -10.17 6.59 -26.13
N HIS A 173 -11.45 6.25 -25.97
CA HIS A 173 -12.27 5.72 -27.06
C HIS A 173 -13.11 6.76 -27.81
N HIS A 174 -13.29 7.98 -27.29
CA HIS A 174 -14.07 9.02 -27.96
C HIS A 174 -13.16 10.09 -28.59
N PHE A 175 -12.96 10.03 -29.90
CA PHE A 175 -12.14 11.01 -30.65
C PHE A 175 -12.68 12.45 -30.55
N ARG A 176 -14.00 12.63 -30.59
CA ARG A 176 -14.68 13.91 -30.31
C ARG A 176 -15.17 13.92 -28.87
N LEU A 177 -14.27 14.30 -27.97
CA LEU A 177 -14.55 14.23 -26.55
C LEU A 177 -15.43 15.40 -26.11
N ASN A 178 -16.61 15.10 -25.57
CA ASN A 178 -17.41 16.09 -24.88
C ASN A 178 -16.88 16.21 -23.44
N ASP A 179 -16.07 17.23 -23.19
CA ASP A 179 -15.49 17.53 -21.88
C ASP A 179 -16.55 17.58 -20.77
N ARG A 180 -17.81 17.94 -21.07
CA ARG A 180 -18.91 17.95 -20.07
C ARG A 180 -19.12 16.59 -19.42
N ASN A 181 -19.04 15.51 -20.19
CA ASN A 181 -19.27 14.15 -19.67
C ASN A 181 -18.18 13.76 -18.67
N LEU A 182 -16.92 14.07 -18.99
CA LEU A 182 -15.80 13.81 -18.10
C LEU A 182 -15.86 14.65 -16.83
N LEU A 183 -16.13 15.95 -16.96
CA LEU A 183 -16.24 16.88 -15.84
C LEU A 183 -17.38 16.46 -14.89
N ALA A 184 -18.52 16.04 -15.45
CA ALA A 184 -19.66 15.53 -14.69
C ALA A 184 -19.33 14.26 -13.86
N MET A 185 -18.46 13.36 -14.36
CA MET A 185 -18.05 12.19 -13.58
C MET A 185 -17.40 12.58 -12.25
N PHE A 186 -16.66 13.70 -12.23
CA PHE A 186 -16.00 14.22 -11.03
C PHE A 186 -16.81 15.29 -10.30
N ARG A 187 -18.07 15.52 -10.69
CA ARG A 187 -18.95 16.56 -10.12
C ARG A 187 -18.34 17.96 -10.19
N VAL A 188 -17.60 18.25 -11.26
CA VAL A 188 -17.01 19.55 -11.52
C VAL A 188 -17.53 20.11 -12.84
N THR A 189 -17.43 21.43 -13.01
CA THR A 189 -17.90 22.12 -14.23
C THR A 189 -16.76 22.72 -15.04
N THR A 190 -15.54 22.78 -14.50
CA THR A 190 -14.38 23.37 -15.15
C THR A 190 -13.18 22.44 -15.11
N ARG A 191 -12.32 22.53 -16.13
CA ARG A 191 -11.06 21.80 -16.18
C ARG A 191 -10.12 22.17 -15.03
N ALA A 192 -10.14 23.42 -14.58
CA ALA A 192 -9.35 23.85 -13.42
C ALA A 192 -9.79 23.10 -12.16
N ALA A 193 -11.10 23.01 -11.91
CA ALA A 193 -11.64 22.22 -10.80
C ALA A 193 -11.30 20.73 -10.92
N LEU A 194 -11.31 20.17 -12.15
CA LEU A 194 -10.89 18.78 -12.37
C LEU A 194 -9.43 18.54 -11.98
N LYS A 195 -8.51 19.43 -12.40
CA LYS A 195 -7.07 19.33 -12.05
C LYS A 195 -6.90 19.30 -10.54
N THR A 196 -7.54 20.21 -9.83
CA THR A 196 -7.49 20.28 -8.36
C THR A 196 -8.07 19.01 -7.72
N ALA A 197 -9.23 18.55 -8.19
CA ALA A 197 -9.88 17.36 -7.66
C ALA A 197 -9.03 16.10 -7.84
N LEU A 198 -8.40 15.92 -9.02
CA LEU A 198 -7.55 14.77 -9.29
C LEU A 198 -6.24 14.81 -8.51
N ILE A 199 -5.58 15.98 -8.40
CA ILE A 199 -4.39 16.10 -7.56
C ILE A 199 -4.74 15.75 -6.10
N LYS A 200 -5.86 16.24 -5.58
CA LYS A 200 -6.32 15.89 -4.23
C LYS A 200 -6.58 14.39 -4.10
N ALA A 201 -7.26 13.78 -5.07
CA ALA A 201 -7.51 12.34 -5.07
C ALA A 201 -6.21 11.53 -5.11
N ILE A 202 -5.25 11.91 -5.95
CA ILE A 202 -3.94 11.25 -6.04
C ILE A 202 -3.16 11.43 -4.73
N LYS A 203 -3.18 12.61 -4.11
CA LYS A 203 -2.53 12.81 -2.80
C LYS A 203 -3.12 11.90 -1.73
N LEU A 204 -4.44 11.75 -1.70
CA LEU A 204 -5.12 10.79 -0.81
C LEU A 204 -4.75 9.33 -1.14
N ILE A 205 -4.46 9.04 -2.41
CA ILE A 205 -4.05 7.72 -2.87
C ILE A 205 -2.59 7.40 -2.51
N VAL A 206 -1.70 8.39 -2.60
CA VAL A 206 -0.24 8.20 -2.59
C VAL A 206 0.39 8.52 -1.24
N PHE A 207 -0.07 9.57 -0.55
CA PHE A 207 0.67 10.18 0.55
C PHE A 207 0.01 10.11 1.92
N GLU A 208 -1.26 9.68 2.02
CA GLU A 208 -2.07 9.71 3.25
C GLU A 208 -1.78 10.94 4.13
N GLU A 209 -2.56 12.01 4.02
CA GLU A 209 -2.52 13.01 5.10
C GLU A 209 -2.95 12.31 6.40
N PRO A 210 -2.13 12.36 7.47
CA PRO A 210 -2.53 11.79 8.74
C PRO A 210 -3.86 12.42 9.11
N LYS A 211 -4.84 11.59 9.51
CA LYS A 211 -6.07 12.11 10.11
C LYS A 211 -5.63 12.97 11.28
N SER A 212 -5.79 14.29 11.15
CA SER A 212 -5.67 15.22 12.25
C SER A 212 -6.65 14.73 13.31
N GLY A 213 -6.12 14.14 14.38
CA GLY A 213 -6.92 13.65 15.50
C GLY A 213 -7.73 14.82 16.04
N GLY A 214 -9.06 14.64 16.07
CA GLY A 214 -9.96 15.41 16.90
C GLY A 214 -10.14 14.75 18.24
#